data_AF-A0A924LM15-F1
#
_entry.id   AF-A0A924LM15-F1
#
_cell.length_a   1.000
_cell.length_b   1.000
_cell.length_c   1.000
_cell.angle_alpha   90.00
_cell.angle_beta   90.00
_cell.angle_gamma   90.00
#
_symmetry.space_group_name_H-M   'P 1'
#
loop_
_entity.id
_entity.type
_entity.pdbx_description
1 polymer ?
#
loop_
_entity_poly.entity_id
_entity_poly.type
_entity_poly.pdbx_seq_one_letter_code
_entity_poly.pdbx_strand_id
1 'polypeptide(L)'
;MGTALAGIRVLDLTDSIAGQFCARMLADHGAETLLVEPAAGCALRNAAPLGPDGASLLFLHLNTGKRSIALDRISAKSQKAFAKLTQTTDVVIVDTEANRATLAALAPDAIVALVSPFGADGPFADWTGCEMIYQAIGGVMHASGSPDRAPLYGCGDRASFSAGAAGYSAVLAALYAKGRWGIAQAVSVDIAETAAAMANPYVTGYLYNGLLESRRDRRTPVGQLRCPDGWVGFYLHVHLFAAMCDALGLAELAEDPRFKPPRARLDHWHAFVALVQAHVGAWRADDLLAILQSVRVVAARSYRLTELRDDCPHLAERGFWEQVATPSGPRTILGPAFRFSVTPRAVQGAAPALGDAKGFSGPRRAPPTATAPAGLPLAGLRVVELTTAWAGPMAGRILAWLGAEVIHVESATRLDSWRQHNQVFSRYRFPPDGAGDRPWDRTALFNSQNANKLSLALELKDKAGH
;
A
#
# COMPACT_ATOMS: atom_id res chain seq x y z
N MET A 1 27.15 -3.60 -9.62
CA MET A 1 26.55 -2.52 -8.81
C MET A 1 25.89 -3.16 -7.59
N GLY A 2 26.00 -2.56 -6.41
CA GLY A 2 25.36 -3.08 -5.19
C GLY A 2 23.86 -2.79 -5.14
N THR A 3 23.11 -3.58 -4.38
CA THR A 3 21.67 -3.39 -4.11
C THR A 3 21.45 -2.55 -2.85
N ALA A 4 20.23 -2.02 -2.65
CA ALA A 4 19.94 -1.05 -1.58
C ALA A 4 20.13 -1.62 -0.16
N LEU A 5 19.92 -2.92 0.02
CA LEU A 5 20.04 -3.62 1.30
C LEU A 5 21.19 -4.64 1.31
N ALA A 6 22.17 -4.48 0.41
CA ALA A 6 23.35 -5.33 0.39
C ALA A 6 24.05 -5.35 1.77
N GLY A 7 24.30 -6.55 2.29
CA GLY A 7 24.94 -6.77 3.59
C GLY A 7 23.99 -6.79 4.79
N ILE A 8 22.69 -6.57 4.60
CA ILE A 8 21.67 -6.77 5.64
C ILE A 8 21.27 -8.24 5.68
N ARG A 9 21.26 -8.83 6.89
CA ARG A 9 20.81 -10.21 7.11
C ARG A 9 19.44 -10.26 7.73
N VAL A 10 18.54 -11.01 7.09
CA VAL A 10 17.14 -11.14 7.51
C VAL A 10 16.84 -12.58 7.85
N LEU A 11 16.30 -12.81 9.04
CA LEU A 11 15.76 -14.09 9.45
C LEU A 11 14.24 -14.00 9.44
N ASP A 12 13.64 -14.69 8.48
CA ASP A 12 12.20 -14.81 8.33
C ASP A 12 11.71 -16.05 9.08
N LEU A 13 11.01 -15.83 10.19
CA LEU A 13 10.45 -16.88 11.04
C LEU A 13 8.93 -17.01 10.86
N THR A 14 8.39 -16.42 9.79
CA THR A 14 6.94 -16.28 9.58
C THR A 14 6.37 -17.39 8.71
N ASP A 15 5.11 -17.71 8.95
CA ASP A 15 4.28 -18.57 8.09
C ASP A 15 3.07 -17.83 7.49
N SER A 16 2.94 -16.53 7.80
CA SER A 16 1.88 -15.66 7.30
C SER A 16 2.21 -15.02 5.95
N ILE A 17 1.16 -14.66 5.17
CA ILE A 17 1.31 -13.92 3.91
C ILE A 17 1.99 -12.56 4.16
N ALA A 18 1.56 -11.84 5.19
CA ALA A 18 2.06 -10.50 5.51
C ALA A 18 3.54 -10.53 5.92
N GLY A 19 3.91 -11.44 6.83
CA GLY A 19 5.28 -11.62 7.29
C GLY A 19 6.22 -12.02 6.15
N GLN A 20 5.86 -13.04 5.37
CA GLN A 20 6.69 -13.49 4.26
C GLN A 20 6.77 -12.47 3.13
N PHE A 21 5.74 -11.65 2.90
CA PHE A 21 5.80 -10.54 1.94
C PHE A 21 6.73 -9.42 2.40
N CYS A 22 6.73 -9.08 3.70
CA CYS A 22 7.70 -8.14 4.29
C CYS A 22 9.14 -8.62 4.04
N ALA A 23 9.42 -9.88 4.39
CA ALA A 23 10.71 -10.52 4.14
C ALA A 23 11.09 -10.54 2.65
N ARG A 24 10.10 -10.78 1.76
CA ARG A 24 10.30 -10.77 0.31
C ARG A 24 10.76 -9.42 -0.20
N MET A 25 10.12 -8.35 0.27
CA MET A 25 10.50 -6.99 -0.13
C MET A 25 11.93 -6.65 0.31
N LEU A 26 12.40 -7.15 1.45
CA LEU A 26 13.80 -6.99 1.86
C LEU A 26 14.75 -7.77 0.93
N ALA A 27 14.41 -9.02 0.60
CA ALA A 27 15.19 -9.87 -0.31
C ALA A 27 15.29 -9.27 -1.72
N ASP A 28 14.19 -8.71 -2.23
CA ASP A 28 14.13 -8.04 -3.55
C ASP A 28 15.11 -6.86 -3.66
N HIS A 29 15.37 -6.19 -2.54
CA HIS A 29 16.32 -5.10 -2.46
C HIS A 29 17.72 -5.56 -2.00
N GLY A 30 17.95 -6.87 -2.03
CA GLY A 30 19.23 -7.56 -1.89
C GLY A 30 19.70 -7.77 -0.45
N ALA A 31 18.78 -7.78 0.50
CA ALA A 31 19.07 -8.35 1.82
C ALA A 31 19.26 -9.87 1.67
N GLU A 32 20.17 -10.44 2.46
CA GLU A 32 20.34 -11.88 2.55
C GLU A 32 19.26 -12.45 3.46
N THR A 33 18.20 -13.01 2.88
CA THR A 33 17.01 -13.47 3.62
C THR A 33 16.97 -14.99 3.74
N LEU A 34 16.90 -15.48 4.97
CA LEU A 34 16.73 -16.89 5.32
C LEU A 34 15.33 -17.13 5.89
N LEU A 35 14.55 -17.95 5.20
CA LEU A 35 13.31 -18.52 5.71
C LEU A 35 13.63 -19.73 6.59
N VAL A 36 13.22 -19.69 7.86
CA VAL A 36 13.37 -20.79 8.80
C VAL A 36 12.09 -21.61 8.82
N GLU A 37 12.21 -22.90 8.52
CA GLU A 37 11.06 -23.77 8.37
C GLU A 37 11.21 -25.04 9.20
N PRO A 38 10.09 -25.67 9.63
CA PRO A 38 10.15 -27.01 10.16
C PRO A 38 10.63 -28.01 9.10
N ALA A 39 11.00 -29.22 9.52
CA ALA A 39 11.47 -30.27 8.61
C ALA A 39 10.45 -30.66 7.51
N ALA A 40 9.16 -30.42 7.74
CA ALA A 40 8.10 -30.62 6.75
C ALA A 40 7.89 -29.42 5.80
N GLY A 41 8.56 -28.29 6.05
CA GLY A 41 8.31 -27.01 5.39
C GLY A 41 7.12 -26.24 5.97
N CYS A 42 7.04 -24.93 5.70
CA CYS A 42 5.89 -24.14 6.14
C CYS A 42 4.61 -24.48 5.35
N ALA A 43 3.45 -24.21 5.95
CA ALA A 43 2.14 -24.53 5.37
C ALA A 43 1.93 -23.90 3.98
N LEU A 44 2.50 -22.72 3.74
CA LEU A 44 2.39 -22.02 2.46
C LEU A 44 2.97 -22.81 1.29
N ARG A 45 3.93 -23.73 1.49
CA ARG A 45 4.47 -24.58 0.41
C ARG A 45 3.39 -25.41 -0.30
N ASN A 46 2.30 -25.72 0.41
CA ASN A 46 1.18 -26.52 -0.09
C ASN A 46 -0.11 -25.69 -0.28
N ALA A 47 -0.06 -24.37 -0.09
CA ALA A 47 -1.24 -23.52 -0.18
C ALA A 47 -1.68 -23.31 -1.64
N ALA A 48 -2.99 -23.37 -1.88
CA ALA A 48 -3.56 -23.01 -3.17
C ALA A 48 -3.38 -21.50 -3.48
N PRO A 49 -3.41 -21.09 -4.75
CA PRO A 49 -3.52 -21.94 -5.94
C PRO A 49 -2.22 -22.71 -6.22
N LEU A 50 -2.37 -23.97 -6.65
CA LEU A 50 -1.25 -24.81 -7.07
C LEU A 50 -1.00 -24.64 -8.56
N GLY A 51 0.28 -24.63 -8.94
CA GLY A 51 0.70 -24.66 -10.33
C GLY A 51 0.49 -26.04 -10.98
N PRO A 52 0.69 -26.16 -12.30
CA PRO A 52 0.63 -27.45 -13.01
C PRO A 52 1.61 -28.51 -12.48
N ASP A 53 2.67 -28.09 -11.79
CA ASP A 53 3.67 -28.92 -11.13
C ASP A 53 3.29 -29.28 -9.68
N GLY A 54 2.09 -28.89 -9.22
CA GLY A 54 1.61 -29.12 -7.86
C GLY A 54 2.23 -28.19 -6.81
N ALA A 55 3.14 -27.28 -7.19
CA ALA A 55 3.77 -26.34 -6.28
C ALA A 55 2.86 -25.14 -5.97
N SER A 56 2.88 -24.65 -4.73
CA SER A 56 2.14 -23.44 -4.37
C SER A 56 2.65 -22.21 -5.12
N LEU A 57 1.77 -21.57 -5.89
CA LEU A 57 2.06 -20.30 -6.57
C LEU A 57 2.22 -19.16 -5.56
N LEU A 58 1.52 -19.24 -4.42
CA LEU A 58 1.64 -18.27 -3.33
C LEU A 58 3.01 -18.36 -2.67
N PHE A 59 3.50 -19.57 -2.35
CA PHE A 59 4.85 -19.75 -1.82
C PHE A 59 5.92 -19.26 -2.79
N LEU A 60 5.77 -19.60 -4.08
CA LEU A 60 6.66 -19.12 -5.14
C LEU A 60 6.72 -17.58 -5.16
N HIS A 61 5.57 -16.92 -5.08
CA HIS A 61 5.50 -15.46 -5.05
C HIS A 61 6.16 -14.85 -3.81
N LEU A 62 5.83 -15.36 -2.62
CA LEU A 62 6.27 -14.81 -1.34
C LEU A 62 7.74 -15.12 -1.01
N ASN A 63 8.36 -16.14 -1.61
CA ASN A 63 9.70 -16.57 -1.20
C ASN A 63 10.76 -16.53 -2.29
N THR A 64 10.42 -16.06 -3.49
CA THR A 64 11.41 -15.82 -4.55
C THR A 64 12.52 -14.88 -4.05
N GLY A 65 13.78 -15.24 -4.32
CA GLY A 65 14.97 -14.51 -3.86
C GLY A 65 15.40 -14.80 -2.42
N LYS A 66 14.64 -15.58 -1.64
CA LYS A 66 15.05 -16.06 -0.32
C LYS A 66 15.80 -17.38 -0.43
N ARG A 67 16.43 -17.81 0.67
CA ARG A 67 16.91 -19.20 0.88
C ARG A 67 16.21 -19.83 2.07
N SER A 68 16.19 -21.16 2.17
CA SER A 68 15.48 -21.89 3.22
C SER A 68 16.44 -22.68 4.10
N ILE A 69 16.20 -22.67 5.41
CA ILE A 69 16.84 -23.56 6.36
C ILE A 69 15.78 -24.37 7.10
N ALA A 70 15.91 -25.70 7.05
CA ALA A 70 15.07 -26.61 7.82
C ALA A 70 15.63 -26.71 9.24
N LEU A 71 14.94 -26.11 10.21
CA LEU A 71 15.37 -26.04 11.59
C LEU A 71 14.16 -26.02 12.53
N ASP A 72 13.98 -27.09 13.31
CA ASP A 72 12.99 -27.13 14.38
C ASP A 72 13.41 -26.23 15.54
N ARG A 73 12.74 -25.09 15.67
CA ARG A 73 13.01 -24.04 16.66
C ARG A 73 12.76 -24.48 18.11
N ILE A 74 11.96 -25.52 18.32
CA ILE A 74 11.51 -25.95 19.65
C ILE A 74 12.44 -27.05 20.19
N SER A 75 13.01 -27.88 19.31
CA SER A 75 13.91 -28.95 19.73
C SER A 75 15.18 -28.46 20.42
N ALA A 76 15.50 -29.03 21.59
CA ALA A 76 16.72 -28.71 22.35
C ALA A 76 18.00 -28.89 21.50
N LYS A 77 17.99 -29.85 20.58
CA LYS A 77 19.09 -30.14 19.65
C LYS A 77 19.39 -28.98 18.70
N SER A 78 18.38 -28.20 18.34
CA SER A 78 18.46 -27.12 17.35
C SER A 78 18.60 -25.74 17.98
N GLN A 79 18.30 -25.58 19.29
CA GLN A 79 18.40 -24.29 19.99
C GLN A 79 19.77 -23.63 19.85
N LYS A 80 20.86 -24.40 19.91
CA LYS A 80 22.22 -23.86 19.74
C LYS A 80 22.45 -23.31 18.33
N ALA A 81 21.94 -24.01 17.31
CA ALA A 81 22.05 -23.55 15.92
C ALA A 81 21.17 -22.32 15.67
N PHE A 82 19.95 -22.32 16.22
CA PHE A 82 19.03 -21.19 16.16
C PHE A 82 19.61 -19.94 16.83
N ALA A 83 20.12 -20.07 18.06
CA ALA A 83 20.76 -18.98 18.80
C ALA A 83 21.96 -18.39 18.05
N LYS A 84 22.80 -19.25 17.45
CA LYS A 84 23.92 -18.80 16.61
C LYS A 84 23.44 -18.02 15.39
N LEU A 85 22.34 -18.45 14.77
CA LEU A 85 21.77 -17.78 13.60
C LEU A 85 21.21 -16.40 13.98
N THR A 86 20.42 -16.32 15.06
CA THR A 86 19.82 -15.08 15.54
C THR A 86 20.87 -14.05 15.96
N GLN A 87 21.97 -14.46 16.61
CA GLN A 87 23.09 -13.57 16.98
C GLN A 87 23.78 -12.91 15.77
N THR A 88 23.65 -13.51 14.59
CA THR A 88 24.28 -13.01 13.35
C THR A 88 23.33 -12.26 12.42
N THR A 89 22.13 -11.96 12.90
CA THR A 89 21.03 -11.38 12.13
C THR A 89 20.87 -9.88 12.41
N ASP A 90 20.47 -9.10 11.41
CA ASP A 90 20.17 -7.67 11.55
C ASP A 90 18.67 -7.39 11.67
N VAL A 91 17.83 -8.21 11.06
CA VAL A 91 16.37 -8.14 11.14
C VAL A 91 15.79 -9.53 11.36
N VAL A 92 14.96 -9.71 12.38
CA VAL A 92 14.15 -10.91 12.61
C VAL A 92 12.69 -10.54 12.36
N ILE A 93 12.01 -11.26 11.50
CA ILE A 93 10.57 -11.08 11.23
C ILE A 93 9.82 -12.23 11.86
N VAL A 94 8.77 -11.93 12.61
CA VAL A 94 7.98 -12.90 13.38
C VAL A 94 6.48 -12.62 13.31
N ASP A 95 5.71 -13.67 13.53
CA ASP A 95 4.26 -13.61 13.78
C ASP A 95 3.98 -13.67 15.31
N THR A 96 2.70 -13.65 15.72
CA THR A 96 2.27 -13.55 17.15
C THR A 96 2.75 -14.68 18.04
N GLU A 97 2.93 -15.90 17.52
CA GLU A 97 3.34 -17.06 18.32
C GLU A 97 4.81 -16.98 18.80
N ALA A 98 5.60 -16.05 18.28
CA ALA A 98 6.99 -15.90 18.66
C ALA A 98 7.15 -15.11 19.97
N ASN A 99 7.89 -15.67 20.93
CA ASN A 99 8.26 -14.96 22.15
C ASN A 99 9.28 -13.83 21.84
N ARG A 100 8.78 -12.58 21.74
CA ARG A 100 9.60 -11.39 21.45
C ARG A 100 10.67 -11.13 22.49
N ALA A 101 10.38 -11.34 23.78
CA ALA A 101 11.37 -11.12 24.85
C ALA A 101 12.55 -12.09 24.70
N THR A 102 12.27 -13.37 24.42
CA THR A 102 13.31 -14.36 24.13
C THR A 102 14.12 -13.98 22.90
N LEU A 103 13.48 -13.52 21.82
CA LEU A 103 14.19 -13.13 20.60
C LEU A 103 15.03 -11.87 20.78
N ALA A 104 14.53 -10.87 21.51
CA ALA A 104 15.30 -9.68 21.86
C ALA A 104 16.54 -10.04 22.69
N ALA A 105 16.42 -11.03 23.60
CA ALA A 105 17.57 -11.53 24.36
C ALA A 105 18.57 -12.32 23.49
N LEU A 106 18.09 -13.10 22.52
CA LEU A 106 18.93 -13.91 21.61
C LEU A 106 19.57 -13.11 20.47
N ALA A 107 18.99 -11.96 20.12
CA ALA A 107 19.44 -11.08 19.06
C ALA A 107 19.32 -9.60 19.50
N PRO A 108 20.09 -9.16 20.52
CA PRO A 108 19.97 -7.82 21.09
C PRO A 108 20.26 -6.70 20.09
N ASP A 109 21.06 -7.00 19.05
CA ASP A 109 21.38 -6.05 17.99
C ASP A 109 20.42 -6.16 16.79
N ALA A 110 19.40 -7.02 16.79
CA ALA A 110 18.52 -7.18 15.64
C ALA A 110 17.25 -6.32 15.79
N ILE A 111 16.78 -5.78 14.66
CA ILE A 111 15.41 -5.26 14.59
C ILE A 111 14.46 -6.45 14.65
N VAL A 112 13.54 -6.48 15.62
CA VAL A 112 12.52 -7.52 15.73
C VAL A 112 11.20 -6.98 15.21
N ALA A 113 10.80 -7.38 14.01
CA ALA A 113 9.55 -6.98 13.38
C ALA A 113 8.47 -8.02 13.61
N LEU A 114 7.47 -7.68 14.43
CA LEU A 114 6.23 -8.44 14.56
C LEU A 114 5.27 -7.98 13.46
N VAL A 115 4.89 -8.89 12.56
CA VAL A 115 3.82 -8.67 11.59
C VAL A 115 2.69 -9.61 11.95
N SER A 116 1.54 -9.07 12.37
CA SER A 116 0.58 -9.85 13.14
C SER A 116 -0.87 -9.59 12.73
N PRO A 117 -1.82 -10.53 12.95
CA PRO A 117 -3.22 -10.28 12.62
C PRO A 117 -3.85 -9.12 13.40
N PHE A 118 -3.75 -9.15 14.74
CA PHE A 118 -4.51 -8.30 15.66
C PHE A 118 -3.67 -7.66 16.79
N GLY A 119 -2.35 -7.77 16.73
CA GLY A 119 -1.45 -7.32 17.79
C GLY A 119 -1.15 -8.42 18.82
N ALA A 120 -0.36 -8.06 19.82
CA ALA A 120 -0.07 -8.91 20.99
C ALA A 120 -0.81 -8.42 22.25
N ASP A 121 -1.68 -7.43 22.09
CA ASP A 121 -2.42 -6.74 23.12
C ASP A 121 -3.81 -6.31 22.62
N GLY A 122 -4.62 -5.77 23.53
CA GLY A 122 -5.99 -5.39 23.24
C GLY A 122 -6.98 -6.57 23.21
N PRO A 123 -8.27 -6.28 22.99
CA PRO A 123 -9.35 -7.26 23.14
C PRO A 123 -9.35 -8.37 22.06
N PHE A 124 -8.62 -8.17 20.96
CA PHE A 124 -8.55 -9.11 19.84
C PHE A 124 -7.19 -9.80 19.73
N ALA A 125 -6.30 -9.65 20.72
CA ALA A 125 -4.96 -10.26 20.71
C ALA A 125 -4.97 -11.78 20.44
N ASP A 126 -5.96 -12.47 21.02
CA ASP A 126 -6.12 -13.93 20.89
C ASP A 126 -6.97 -14.34 19.68
N TRP A 127 -7.38 -13.39 18.82
CA TRP A 127 -8.18 -13.72 17.65
C TRP A 127 -7.31 -14.33 16.55
N THR A 128 -7.90 -15.27 15.83
CA THR A 128 -7.38 -15.77 14.56
C THR A 128 -8.29 -15.31 13.43
N GLY A 129 -7.74 -15.14 12.23
CA GLY A 129 -8.50 -14.65 11.09
C GLY A 129 -7.86 -15.04 9.77
N CYS A 130 -8.66 -14.93 8.72
CA CYS A 130 -8.19 -14.95 7.34
C CYS A 130 -8.45 -13.57 6.72
N GLU A 131 -8.02 -13.37 5.47
CA GLU A 131 -8.16 -12.11 4.75
C GLU A 131 -9.58 -11.50 4.81
N MET A 132 -10.63 -12.34 4.75
CA MET A 132 -12.01 -11.87 4.89
C MET A 132 -12.28 -11.18 6.23
N ILE A 133 -11.77 -11.74 7.33
CA ILE A 133 -11.93 -11.16 8.67
C ILE A 133 -11.15 -9.85 8.78
N TYR A 134 -9.95 -9.80 8.21
CA TYR A 134 -9.12 -8.59 8.20
C TYR A 134 -9.78 -7.45 7.42
N GLN A 135 -10.37 -7.73 6.26
CA GLN A 135 -11.12 -6.72 5.50
C GLN A 135 -12.43 -6.32 6.18
N ALA A 136 -13.06 -7.23 6.92
CA ALA A 136 -14.31 -6.95 7.63
C ALA A 136 -14.08 -5.98 8.78
N ILE A 137 -13.06 -6.24 9.62
CA ILE A 137 -12.75 -5.37 10.77
C ILE A 137 -12.24 -3.98 10.32
N GLY A 138 -11.57 -3.91 9.17
CA GLY A 138 -11.12 -2.65 8.59
C GLY A 138 -12.26 -1.74 8.08
N GLY A 139 -13.51 -2.21 8.03
CA GLY A 139 -14.68 -1.40 7.64
C GLY A 139 -14.87 -1.17 6.14
N VAL A 140 -13.84 -1.39 5.31
CA VAL A 140 -13.89 -1.21 3.84
C VAL A 140 -14.99 -2.06 3.19
N MET A 141 -15.23 -3.28 3.70
CA MET A 141 -16.30 -4.15 3.17
C MET A 141 -17.67 -3.48 3.30
N HIS A 142 -17.94 -2.83 4.43
CA HIS A 142 -19.21 -2.13 4.64
C HIS A 142 -19.35 -0.92 3.71
N ALA A 143 -18.26 -0.26 3.35
CA ALA A 143 -18.26 0.85 2.39
C ALA A 143 -18.32 0.39 0.91
N SER A 144 -18.21 -0.91 0.63
CA SER A 144 -18.04 -1.46 -0.72
C SER A 144 -19.26 -2.20 -1.25
N GLY A 145 -19.52 -2.06 -2.56
CA GLY A 145 -20.59 -2.76 -3.27
C GLY A 145 -21.92 -2.00 -3.35
N SER A 146 -22.96 -2.69 -3.79
CA SER A 146 -24.31 -2.11 -3.87
C SER A 146 -24.93 -1.94 -2.48
N PRO A 147 -25.71 -0.88 -2.23
CA PRO A 147 -26.38 -0.67 -0.93
C PRO A 147 -27.38 -1.77 -0.60
N ASP A 148 -28.06 -2.33 -1.60
CA ASP A 148 -29.10 -3.36 -1.44
C ASP A 148 -28.54 -4.79 -1.29
N ARG A 149 -27.22 -4.95 -1.19
CA ARG A 149 -26.55 -6.24 -1.00
C ARG A 149 -25.73 -6.23 0.29
N ALA A 150 -25.37 -7.43 0.75
CA ALA A 150 -24.42 -7.59 1.85
C ALA A 150 -23.10 -6.84 1.57
N PRO A 151 -22.37 -6.39 2.61
CA PRO A 151 -21.02 -5.83 2.48
C PRO A 151 -20.15 -6.64 1.53
N LEU A 152 -19.50 -5.97 0.59
CA LEU A 152 -18.73 -6.66 -0.44
C LEU A 152 -17.34 -7.03 0.08
N TYR A 153 -17.07 -8.34 0.19
CA TYR A 153 -15.71 -8.85 0.36
C TYR A 153 -14.93 -8.63 -0.94
N GLY A 154 -13.81 -7.91 -0.86
CA GLY A 154 -12.99 -7.66 -2.04
C GLY A 154 -12.04 -8.81 -2.35
N CYS A 155 -11.50 -8.84 -3.57
CA CYS A 155 -10.64 -9.92 -4.04
C CYS A 155 -9.20 -9.81 -3.50
N GLY A 156 -8.57 -10.97 -3.28
CA GLY A 156 -7.15 -11.12 -2.95
C GLY A 156 -6.78 -10.72 -1.52
N ASP A 157 -5.52 -11.00 -1.16
CA ASP A 157 -4.96 -10.83 0.20
C ASP A 157 -4.50 -9.39 0.50
N ARG A 158 -5.34 -8.41 0.16
CA ARG A 158 -4.98 -6.98 0.14
C ARG A 158 -4.57 -6.43 1.50
N ALA A 159 -5.28 -6.80 2.57
CA ALA A 159 -4.93 -6.38 3.93
C ALA A 159 -3.57 -6.97 4.33
N SER A 160 -3.38 -8.26 4.06
CA SER A 160 -2.14 -8.98 4.34
C SER A 160 -0.93 -8.38 3.57
N PHE A 161 -1.06 -8.15 2.26
CA PHE A 161 0.00 -7.52 1.46
C PHE A 161 0.30 -6.08 1.88
N SER A 162 -0.73 -5.33 2.26
CA SER A 162 -0.56 -3.95 2.76
C SER A 162 0.18 -3.93 4.08
N ALA A 163 -0.13 -4.84 5.00
CA ALA A 163 0.59 -5.01 6.26
C ALA A 163 2.04 -5.44 6.02
N GLY A 164 2.30 -6.34 5.07
CA GLY A 164 3.67 -6.70 4.68
C GLY A 164 4.49 -5.51 4.15
N ALA A 165 3.87 -4.65 3.32
CA ALA A 165 4.50 -3.42 2.83
C ALA A 165 4.72 -2.37 3.94
N ALA A 166 3.79 -2.26 4.90
CA ALA A 166 3.97 -1.46 6.10
C ALA A 166 5.12 -1.99 6.97
N GLY A 167 5.21 -3.32 7.15
CA GLY A 167 6.31 -4.01 7.81
C GLY A 167 7.66 -3.70 7.17
N TYR A 168 7.74 -3.78 5.84
CA TYR A 168 8.95 -3.39 5.10
C TYR A 168 9.35 -1.93 5.40
N SER A 169 8.38 -1.01 5.34
CA SER A 169 8.62 0.42 5.61
C SER A 169 9.08 0.66 7.05
N ALA A 170 8.47 -0.01 8.02
CA ALA A 170 8.84 0.07 9.43
C ALA A 170 10.25 -0.48 9.69
N VAL A 171 10.62 -1.60 9.06
CA VAL A 171 11.97 -2.18 9.12
C VAL A 171 13.00 -1.20 8.55
N LEU A 172 12.73 -0.57 7.40
CA LEU A 172 13.64 0.43 6.83
C LEU A 172 13.85 1.62 7.78
N ALA A 173 12.78 2.13 8.38
CA ALA A 173 12.88 3.23 9.35
C ALA A 173 13.70 2.81 10.59
N ALA A 174 13.50 1.59 11.08
CA ALA A 174 14.25 1.04 12.20
C ALA A 174 15.73 0.80 11.87
N LEU A 175 16.04 0.30 10.68
CA LEU A 175 17.42 0.15 10.19
C LEU A 175 18.11 1.51 10.06
N TYR A 176 17.40 2.53 9.57
CA TYR A 176 17.92 3.90 9.51
C TYR A 176 18.23 4.45 10.91
N ALA A 177 17.29 4.31 11.85
CA ALA A 177 17.49 4.73 13.25
C ALA A 177 18.68 4.00 13.90
N LYS A 178 18.78 2.69 13.70
CA LYS A 178 19.91 1.87 14.18
C LYS A 178 21.22 2.33 13.54
N GLY A 179 21.24 2.64 12.25
CA GLY A 179 22.43 3.17 11.58
C GLY A 179 22.93 4.48 12.20
N ARG A 180 22.00 5.31 12.71
CA ARG A 180 22.31 6.59 13.35
C ARG A 180 22.78 6.47 14.78
N TRP A 181 22.13 5.61 15.57
CA TRP A 181 22.34 5.56 17.02
C TRP A 181 22.89 4.24 17.55
N GLY A 182 23.10 3.23 16.70
CA GLY A 182 23.56 1.90 17.12
C GLY A 182 22.53 1.09 17.90
N ILE A 183 21.29 1.59 18.07
CA ILE A 183 20.25 0.96 18.88
C ILE A 183 19.29 0.19 17.99
N ALA A 184 19.16 -1.10 18.27
CA ALA A 184 18.11 -1.92 17.69
C ALA A 184 16.79 -1.71 18.45
N GLN A 185 15.68 -1.95 17.77
CA GLN A 185 14.34 -1.81 18.34
C GLN A 185 13.41 -2.87 17.78
N ALA A 186 12.32 -3.10 18.49
CA ALA A 186 11.24 -3.92 17.99
C ALA A 186 10.18 -3.04 17.32
N VAL A 187 9.61 -3.52 16.21
CA VAL A 187 8.50 -2.87 15.51
C VAL A 187 7.32 -3.82 15.46
N SER A 188 6.10 -3.28 15.54
CA SER A 188 4.86 -4.04 15.43
C SER A 188 4.04 -3.46 14.27
N VAL A 189 3.49 -4.35 13.44
CA VAL A 189 2.60 -4.00 12.34
C VAL A 189 1.45 -4.98 12.34
N ASP A 190 0.24 -4.45 12.51
CA ASP A 190 -0.95 -5.27 12.65
C ASP A 190 -1.84 -5.15 11.42
N ILE A 191 -2.32 -6.31 10.92
CA ILE A 191 -3.14 -6.38 9.72
C ILE A 191 -4.48 -5.67 9.94
N ALA A 192 -5.10 -5.84 11.10
CA ALA A 192 -6.35 -5.17 11.45
C ALA A 192 -6.21 -3.63 11.46
N GLU A 193 -5.16 -3.09 12.06
CA GLU A 193 -4.90 -1.65 12.08
C GLU A 193 -4.57 -1.12 10.69
N THR A 194 -3.78 -1.87 9.91
CA THR A 194 -3.46 -1.52 8.53
C THR A 194 -4.73 -1.51 7.67
N ALA A 195 -5.61 -2.50 7.83
CA ALA A 195 -6.88 -2.57 7.11
C ALA A 195 -7.82 -1.40 7.48
N ALA A 196 -7.87 -1.02 8.76
CA ALA A 196 -8.63 0.15 9.20
C ALA A 196 -8.06 1.46 8.62
N ALA A 197 -6.73 1.61 8.57
CA ALA A 197 -6.07 2.76 7.96
C ALA A 197 -6.35 2.86 6.45
N MET A 198 -6.50 1.74 5.76
CA MET A 198 -6.88 1.70 4.33
C MET A 198 -8.32 2.16 4.06
N ALA A 199 -9.19 2.23 5.08
CA ALA A 199 -10.58 2.70 4.92
C ALA A 199 -10.73 4.23 4.82
N ASN A 200 -9.62 4.96 4.80
CA ASN A 200 -9.59 6.39 4.50
C ASN A 200 -10.16 6.68 3.08
N PRO A 201 -10.98 7.73 2.84
CA PRO A 201 -11.38 8.82 3.73
C PRO A 201 -12.43 8.50 4.78
N TYR A 202 -13.12 7.36 4.72
CA TYR A 202 -14.38 7.17 5.46
C TYR A 202 -14.20 7.28 6.98
N VAL A 203 -13.20 6.58 7.51
CA VAL A 203 -12.84 6.65 8.94
C VAL A 203 -12.47 8.09 9.32
N THR A 204 -11.66 8.76 8.51
CA THR A 204 -11.23 10.15 8.75
C THR A 204 -12.39 11.13 8.72
N GLY A 205 -13.33 10.98 7.78
CA GLY A 205 -14.54 11.80 7.71
C GLY A 205 -15.38 11.65 8.98
N TYR A 206 -15.64 10.41 9.40
CA TYR A 206 -16.38 10.16 10.64
C TYR A 206 -15.67 10.75 11.86
N LEU A 207 -14.37 10.51 12.03
CA LEU A 207 -13.58 11.01 13.17
C LEU A 207 -13.57 12.54 13.27
N TYR A 208 -13.50 13.24 12.13
CA TYR A 208 -13.34 14.70 12.12
C TYR A 208 -14.66 15.47 12.17
N ASN A 209 -15.71 15.01 11.49
CA ASN A 209 -16.95 15.77 11.40
C ASN A 209 -18.23 14.91 11.47
N GLY A 210 -18.13 13.67 11.97
CA GLY A 210 -19.28 12.80 12.18
C GLY A 210 -19.94 12.32 10.89
N LEU A 211 -19.25 12.42 9.75
CA LEU A 211 -19.79 12.04 8.45
C LEU A 211 -20.12 10.54 8.41
N LEU A 212 -21.42 10.23 8.33
CA LEU A 212 -21.96 8.89 8.14
C LEU A 212 -22.39 8.75 6.67
N GLU A 213 -21.53 8.15 5.83
CA GLU A 213 -21.88 7.83 4.45
C GLU A 213 -22.26 6.36 4.32
N SER A 214 -23.47 6.10 3.80
CA SER A 214 -23.82 4.76 3.35
C SER A 214 -23.35 4.52 1.91
N ARG A 215 -23.34 3.25 1.48
CA ARG A 215 -23.12 2.88 0.08
C ARG A 215 -24.11 3.56 -0.89
N ARG A 216 -25.27 4.00 -0.39
CA ARG A 216 -26.31 4.71 -1.17
C ARG A 216 -26.02 6.21 -1.29
N ASP A 217 -25.33 6.80 -0.33
CA ASP A 217 -25.06 8.25 -0.27
C ASP A 217 -23.84 8.70 -1.07
N ARG A 218 -23.23 7.77 -1.82
CA ARG A 218 -21.99 7.96 -2.54
C ARG A 218 -22.18 8.96 -3.67
N ARG A 219 -21.68 10.18 -3.45
CA ARG A 219 -21.77 11.31 -4.39
C ARG A 219 -20.41 11.65 -4.99
N THR A 220 -19.71 10.62 -5.47
CA THR A 220 -18.47 10.77 -6.22
C THR A 220 -18.79 10.63 -7.72
N PRO A 221 -18.30 11.55 -8.58
CA PRO A 221 -18.59 11.50 -10.02
C PRO A 221 -17.74 10.42 -10.72
N VAL A 222 -17.95 9.16 -10.35
CA VAL A 222 -17.30 7.97 -10.91
C VAL A 222 -18.32 7.05 -11.55
N GLY A 223 -17.95 6.40 -12.65
CA GLY A 223 -18.82 5.43 -13.31
C GLY A 223 -18.05 4.25 -13.87
N GLN A 224 -18.78 3.17 -14.12
CA GLN A 224 -18.31 2.00 -14.85
C GLN A 224 -19.31 1.72 -15.97
N LEU A 225 -18.81 1.68 -17.20
CA LEU A 225 -19.59 1.47 -18.41
C LEU A 225 -19.23 0.10 -18.99
N ARG A 226 -20.23 -0.74 -19.19
CA ARG A 226 -20.11 -2.04 -19.84
C ARG A 226 -20.03 -1.83 -21.36
N CYS A 227 -19.04 -2.46 -21.96
CA CYS A 227 -18.86 -2.61 -23.40
C CYS A 227 -18.95 -4.11 -23.76
N PRO A 228 -19.14 -4.49 -25.05
CA PRO A 228 -19.17 -5.89 -25.47
C PRO A 228 -17.87 -6.64 -25.14
N ASP A 229 -16.73 -5.96 -25.18
CA ASP A 229 -15.38 -6.49 -25.01
C ASP A 229 -14.72 -6.12 -23.67
N GLY A 230 -15.45 -5.53 -22.72
CA GLY A 230 -14.87 -5.15 -21.43
C GLY A 230 -15.68 -4.15 -20.62
N TRP A 231 -14.98 -3.42 -19.76
CA TRP A 231 -15.52 -2.34 -18.95
C TRP A 231 -14.59 -1.15 -19.02
N VAL A 232 -15.18 0.05 -19.03
CA VAL A 232 -14.44 1.33 -18.92
C VAL A 232 -14.87 2.02 -17.63
N GLY A 233 -13.91 2.24 -16.74
CA GLY A 233 -14.10 3.06 -15.54
C GLY A 233 -13.72 4.51 -15.82
N PHE A 234 -14.44 5.47 -15.24
CA PHE A 234 -14.10 6.89 -15.36
C PHE A 234 -14.32 7.66 -14.06
N TYR A 235 -13.59 8.77 -13.91
CA TYR A 235 -13.80 9.85 -12.96
C TYR A 235 -14.01 11.15 -13.73
N LEU A 236 -15.07 11.89 -13.40
CA LEU A 236 -15.46 13.10 -14.11
C LEU A 236 -15.27 14.35 -13.26
N HIS A 237 -14.29 15.17 -13.64
CA HIS A 237 -14.16 16.52 -13.09
C HIS A 237 -15.35 17.39 -13.50
N VAL A 238 -15.79 18.28 -12.61
CA VAL A 238 -17.01 19.09 -12.77
C VAL A 238 -16.99 19.93 -14.05
N HIS A 239 -15.84 20.51 -14.40
CA HIS A 239 -15.65 21.36 -15.57
C HIS A 239 -15.61 20.58 -16.90
N LEU A 240 -15.45 19.25 -16.87
CA LEU A 240 -15.41 18.40 -18.06
C LEU A 240 -16.78 17.81 -18.42
N PHE A 241 -17.82 18.11 -17.65
CA PHE A 241 -19.14 17.49 -17.84
C PHE A 241 -19.75 17.73 -19.21
N ALA A 242 -19.81 19.01 -19.62
CA ALA A 242 -20.34 19.37 -20.94
C ALA A 242 -19.49 18.78 -22.07
N ALA A 243 -18.16 18.81 -21.95
CA ALA A 243 -17.24 18.24 -22.93
C ALA A 243 -17.39 16.72 -23.07
N MET A 244 -17.60 16.00 -21.96
CA MET A 244 -17.90 14.57 -22.00
C MET A 244 -19.24 14.30 -22.70
N CYS A 245 -20.28 15.07 -22.37
CA CYS A 245 -21.60 14.91 -23.00
C CYS A 245 -21.52 15.15 -24.51
N ASP A 246 -20.87 16.23 -24.93
CA ASP A 246 -20.67 16.57 -26.35
C ASP A 246 -19.87 15.48 -27.10
N ALA A 247 -18.73 15.04 -26.55
CA ALA A 247 -17.90 14.01 -27.15
C ALA A 247 -18.60 12.65 -27.30
N LEU A 248 -19.58 12.36 -26.44
CA LEU A 248 -20.41 11.16 -26.51
C LEU A 248 -21.67 11.34 -27.36
N GLY A 249 -21.91 12.51 -27.96
CA GLY A 249 -23.13 12.78 -28.73
C GLY A 249 -24.39 12.92 -27.88
N LEU A 250 -24.22 13.34 -26.62
CA LEU A 250 -25.27 13.49 -25.59
C LEU A 250 -25.32 14.92 -25.05
N ALA A 251 -25.04 15.92 -25.89
CA ALA A 251 -24.92 17.32 -25.49
C ALA A 251 -26.18 17.85 -24.77
N GLU A 252 -27.36 17.32 -25.09
CA GLU A 252 -28.63 17.64 -24.43
C GLU A 252 -28.62 17.32 -22.93
N LEU A 253 -27.86 16.32 -22.49
CA LEU A 253 -27.72 15.99 -21.07
C LEU A 253 -26.97 17.08 -20.29
N ALA A 254 -26.13 17.87 -20.98
CA ALA A 254 -25.43 19.00 -20.35
C ALA A 254 -26.39 20.14 -19.96
N GLU A 255 -27.52 20.23 -20.66
CA GLU A 255 -28.55 21.26 -20.46
C GLU A 255 -29.72 20.78 -19.58
N ASP A 256 -29.85 19.47 -19.36
CA ASP A 256 -30.88 18.88 -18.49
C ASP A 256 -30.81 19.46 -17.06
N PRO A 257 -31.90 20.00 -16.49
CA PRO A 257 -31.92 20.55 -15.13
C PRO A 257 -31.45 19.57 -14.04
N ARG A 258 -31.56 18.26 -14.28
CA ARG A 258 -31.08 17.21 -13.38
C ARG A 258 -29.56 17.13 -13.32
N PHE A 259 -28.86 17.50 -14.40
CA PHE A 259 -27.42 17.27 -14.56
C PHE A 259 -26.59 18.55 -14.78
N LYS A 260 -27.19 19.64 -15.26
CA LYS A 260 -26.52 20.92 -15.46
C LYS A 260 -25.93 21.48 -14.16
N PRO A 261 -26.70 21.63 -13.05
CA PRO A 261 -26.13 22.05 -11.78
C PRO A 261 -25.26 20.95 -11.20
N PRO A 262 -23.99 21.20 -10.83
CA PRO A 262 -23.10 20.14 -10.36
C PRO A 262 -23.61 19.38 -9.13
N ARG A 263 -24.34 20.05 -8.23
CA ARG A 263 -24.95 19.39 -7.06
C ARG A 263 -26.09 18.47 -7.47
N ALA A 264 -27.04 18.97 -8.26
CA ALA A 264 -28.16 18.18 -8.75
C ALA A 264 -27.69 16.95 -9.54
N ARG A 265 -26.63 17.11 -10.33
CA ARG A 265 -25.99 16.01 -11.07
C ARG A 265 -25.53 14.87 -10.18
N LEU A 266 -24.91 15.17 -9.05
CA LEU A 266 -24.48 14.13 -8.12
C LEU A 266 -25.66 13.45 -7.45
N ASP A 267 -26.74 14.18 -7.20
CA ASP A 267 -27.97 13.63 -6.64
C ASP A 267 -28.69 12.71 -7.64
N HIS A 268 -28.51 12.95 -8.94
CA HIS A 268 -29.02 12.11 -10.04
C HIS A 268 -27.93 11.29 -10.75
N TRP A 269 -26.78 11.04 -10.11
CA TRP A 269 -25.61 10.49 -10.79
C TRP A 269 -25.85 9.10 -11.38
N HIS A 270 -26.57 8.24 -10.66
CA HIS A 270 -26.95 6.92 -11.16
C HIS A 270 -27.82 7.00 -12.43
N ALA A 271 -28.73 7.97 -12.50
CA ALA A 271 -29.56 8.18 -13.69
C ALA A 271 -28.73 8.68 -14.87
N PHE A 272 -27.78 9.60 -14.63
CA PHE A 272 -26.84 10.06 -15.66
C PHE A 272 -26.02 8.88 -16.22
N VAL A 273 -25.39 8.09 -15.35
CA VAL A 273 -24.58 6.93 -15.77
C VAL A 273 -25.42 5.90 -16.53
N ALA A 274 -26.68 5.68 -16.14
CA ALA A 274 -27.58 4.77 -16.86
C ALA A 274 -27.91 5.26 -18.28
N LEU A 275 -28.11 6.58 -18.48
CA LEU A 275 -28.32 7.16 -19.80
C LEU A 275 -27.08 7.02 -20.69
N VAL A 276 -25.90 7.33 -20.14
CA VAL A 276 -24.63 7.14 -20.85
C VAL A 276 -24.44 5.66 -21.21
N GLN A 277 -24.69 4.73 -20.28
CA GLN A 277 -24.60 3.30 -20.51
C GLN A 277 -25.52 2.82 -21.63
N ALA A 278 -26.76 3.31 -21.69
CA ALA A 278 -27.70 2.96 -22.75
C ALA A 278 -27.20 3.41 -24.14
N HIS A 279 -26.51 4.54 -24.20
CA HIS A 279 -25.96 5.09 -25.45
C HIS A 279 -24.71 4.35 -25.93
N VAL A 280 -23.75 4.10 -25.02
CA VAL A 280 -22.42 3.55 -25.40
C VAL A 280 -22.31 2.03 -25.28
N GLY A 281 -23.38 1.34 -24.87
CA GLY A 281 -23.31 -0.09 -24.50
C GLY A 281 -22.90 -1.04 -25.64
N ALA A 282 -23.05 -0.63 -26.90
CA ALA A 282 -22.60 -1.38 -28.07
C ALA A 282 -21.20 -0.99 -28.57
N TRP A 283 -20.58 0.05 -27.99
CA TRP A 283 -19.29 0.57 -28.41
C TRP A 283 -18.17 -0.31 -27.83
N ARG A 284 -17.06 -0.44 -28.57
CA ARG A 284 -15.88 -1.12 -28.06
C ARG A 284 -15.23 -0.30 -26.93
N ALA A 285 -14.64 -0.99 -25.96
CA ALA A 285 -14.05 -0.35 -24.79
C ALA A 285 -12.94 0.65 -25.17
N ASP A 286 -12.09 0.30 -26.14
CA ASP A 286 -10.97 1.16 -26.54
C ASP A 286 -11.43 2.41 -27.32
N ASP A 287 -12.50 2.30 -28.12
CA ASP A 287 -13.08 3.44 -28.83
C ASP A 287 -13.70 4.44 -27.83
N LEU A 288 -14.49 3.93 -26.87
CA LEU A 288 -15.03 4.74 -25.79
C LEU A 288 -13.92 5.38 -24.95
N LEU A 289 -12.89 4.62 -24.61
CA LEU A 289 -11.75 5.12 -23.85
C LEU A 289 -11.03 6.26 -24.58
N ALA A 290 -10.76 6.10 -25.88
CA ALA A 290 -10.13 7.12 -26.71
C ALA A 290 -10.95 8.41 -26.76
N ILE A 291 -12.27 8.31 -26.90
CA ILE A 291 -13.19 9.46 -26.88
C ILE A 291 -13.13 10.18 -25.54
N LEU A 292 -13.28 9.47 -24.42
CA LEU A 292 -13.24 10.06 -23.08
C LEU A 292 -11.89 10.75 -22.81
N GLN A 293 -10.79 10.11 -23.16
CA GLN A 293 -9.44 10.66 -22.96
C GLN A 293 -9.15 11.85 -23.87
N SER A 294 -9.74 11.91 -25.08
CA SER A 294 -9.58 13.05 -26.00
C SER A 294 -10.08 14.37 -25.40
N VAL A 295 -11.11 14.30 -24.54
CA VAL A 295 -11.65 15.43 -23.77
C VAL A 295 -11.16 15.46 -22.33
N ARG A 296 -10.05 14.77 -22.03
CA ARG A 296 -9.35 14.76 -20.74
C ARG A 296 -10.16 14.17 -19.57
N VAL A 297 -11.23 13.43 -19.84
CA VAL A 297 -11.90 12.64 -18.79
C VAL A 297 -10.92 11.56 -18.32
N VAL A 298 -10.77 11.42 -17.01
CA VAL A 298 -9.91 10.41 -16.42
C VAL A 298 -10.61 9.06 -16.57
N ALA A 299 -10.16 8.26 -17.54
CA ALA A 299 -10.76 6.98 -17.86
C ALA A 299 -9.71 5.90 -18.09
N ALA A 300 -10.07 4.65 -17.80
CA ALA A 300 -9.23 3.48 -18.04
C ALA A 300 -10.09 2.23 -18.25
N ARG A 301 -9.52 1.24 -18.95
CA ARG A 301 -10.09 -0.10 -19.07
C ARG A 301 -9.98 -0.83 -17.73
N SER A 302 -11.04 -1.53 -17.33
CA SER A 302 -10.99 -2.50 -16.23
C SER A 302 -10.59 -3.86 -16.79
N TYR A 303 -9.29 -4.14 -16.81
CA TYR A 303 -8.73 -5.38 -17.35
C TYR A 303 -9.17 -6.62 -16.57
N ARG A 304 -9.45 -7.72 -17.28
CA ARG A 304 -9.36 -9.07 -16.68
C ARG A 304 -7.90 -9.40 -16.39
N LEU A 305 -7.62 -10.34 -15.49
CA LEU A 305 -6.24 -10.67 -15.10
C LEU A 305 -5.37 -11.15 -16.27
N THR A 306 -5.93 -11.92 -17.21
CA THR A 306 -5.22 -12.33 -18.44
C THR A 306 -4.90 -11.12 -19.31
N GLU A 307 -5.86 -10.24 -19.54
CA GLU A 307 -5.66 -9.02 -20.35
C GLU A 307 -4.69 -8.04 -19.68
N LEU A 308 -4.66 -7.97 -18.34
CA LEU A 308 -3.70 -7.15 -17.62
C LEU A 308 -2.26 -7.63 -17.87
N ARG A 309 -2.06 -8.95 -17.95
CA ARG A 309 -0.75 -9.57 -18.16
C ARG A 309 -0.31 -9.51 -19.61
N ASP A 310 -1.22 -9.83 -20.52
CA ASP A 310 -0.93 -10.10 -21.93
C ASP A 310 -1.17 -8.88 -22.82
N ASP A 311 -2.18 -8.06 -22.50
CA ASP A 311 -2.67 -6.99 -23.38
C ASP A 311 -2.46 -5.57 -22.83
N CYS A 312 -1.98 -5.37 -21.60
CA CYS A 312 -1.77 -4.04 -21.03
C CYS A 312 -0.47 -3.40 -21.55
N PRO A 313 -0.52 -2.43 -22.48
CA PRO A 313 0.69 -1.87 -23.09
C PRO A 313 1.56 -1.16 -22.05
N HIS A 314 0.94 -0.47 -21.08
CA HIS A 314 1.65 0.29 -20.06
C HIS A 314 2.56 -0.58 -19.18
N LEU A 315 2.08 -1.75 -18.73
CA LEU A 315 2.87 -2.64 -17.89
C LEU A 315 3.96 -3.36 -18.71
N ALA A 316 3.65 -3.71 -19.96
CA ALA A 316 4.61 -4.30 -20.89
C ALA A 316 5.77 -3.35 -21.20
N GLU A 317 5.48 -2.12 -21.67
CA GLU A 317 6.49 -1.11 -22.02
C GLU A 317 7.36 -0.69 -20.83
N ARG A 318 6.78 -0.70 -19.62
CA ARG A 318 7.52 -0.40 -18.40
C ARG A 318 8.36 -1.57 -17.90
N GLY A 319 8.31 -2.74 -18.53
CA GLY A 319 9.00 -3.94 -18.06
C GLY A 319 8.55 -4.35 -16.66
N PHE A 320 7.24 -4.24 -16.37
CA PHE A 320 6.72 -4.61 -15.05
C PHE A 320 6.75 -6.12 -14.81
N TRP A 321 6.60 -6.94 -15.84
CA TRP A 321 6.61 -8.39 -15.69
C TRP A 321 8.04 -8.92 -15.75
N GLU A 322 8.50 -9.55 -14.68
CA GLU A 322 9.85 -10.13 -14.60
C GLU A 322 9.81 -11.65 -14.75
N GLN A 323 10.93 -12.26 -15.12
CA GLN A 323 11.06 -13.71 -15.26
C GLN A 323 12.01 -14.27 -14.22
N VAL A 324 11.67 -15.43 -13.66
CA VAL A 324 12.55 -16.18 -12.77
C VAL A 324 12.65 -17.63 -13.23
N ALA A 325 13.84 -18.21 -13.19
CA ALA A 325 14.06 -19.61 -13.51
C ALA A 325 13.59 -20.48 -12.33
N THR A 326 12.64 -21.39 -12.55
CA THR A 326 12.23 -22.40 -11.57
C THR A 326 12.58 -23.80 -12.06
N PRO A 327 12.56 -24.83 -11.18
CA PRO A 327 12.79 -26.22 -11.59
C PRO A 327 11.85 -26.70 -12.72
N SER A 328 10.64 -26.15 -12.80
CA SER A 328 9.64 -26.47 -13.82
C SER A 328 9.73 -25.58 -15.08
N GLY A 329 10.78 -24.76 -15.18
CA GLY A 329 11.00 -23.79 -16.27
C GLY A 329 10.81 -22.34 -15.84
N PRO A 330 11.05 -21.37 -16.75
CA PRO A 330 10.85 -19.96 -16.45
C PRO A 330 9.41 -19.64 -16.06
N ARG A 331 9.22 -18.82 -15.02
CA ARG A 331 7.92 -18.32 -14.58
C ARG A 331 7.92 -16.80 -14.57
N THR A 332 6.80 -16.20 -14.98
CA THR A 332 6.60 -14.76 -14.82
C THR A 332 6.20 -14.42 -13.40
N ILE A 333 6.81 -13.39 -12.85
CA ILE A 333 6.50 -12.80 -11.55
C ILE A 333 6.18 -11.30 -11.69
N LEU A 334 5.60 -10.74 -10.63
CA LEU A 334 5.38 -9.30 -10.52
C LEU A 334 6.71 -8.55 -10.38
N GLY A 335 6.80 -7.41 -11.07
CA GLY A 335 7.88 -6.43 -10.93
C GLY A 335 7.83 -5.67 -9.61
N PRO A 336 8.80 -4.77 -9.38
CA PRO A 336 8.86 -3.99 -8.16
C PRO A 336 7.70 -3.00 -8.07
N ALA A 337 7.21 -2.78 -6.84
CA ALA A 337 6.26 -1.71 -6.54
C ALA A 337 6.89 -0.30 -6.68
N PHE A 338 8.22 -0.17 -6.51
CA PHE A 338 8.97 1.08 -6.68
C PHE A 338 10.38 0.79 -7.22
N ARG A 339 10.99 1.76 -7.93
CA ARG A 339 12.26 1.57 -8.62
C ARG A 339 13.31 2.53 -8.10
N PHE A 340 14.52 2.03 -7.87
CA PHE A 340 15.70 2.84 -7.63
C PHE A 340 16.51 2.98 -8.93
N SER A 341 17.00 4.17 -9.22
CA SER A 341 17.82 4.45 -10.40
C SER A 341 19.26 3.91 -10.26
N VAL A 342 19.81 3.93 -9.05
CA VAL A 342 21.21 3.55 -8.78
C VAL A 342 21.35 2.13 -8.21
N THR A 343 20.39 1.70 -7.38
CA THR A 343 20.40 0.41 -6.68
C THR A 343 19.13 -0.38 -7.02
N PRO A 344 18.91 -0.76 -8.29
CA PRO A 344 17.67 -1.38 -8.73
C PRO A 344 17.36 -2.66 -7.95
N ARG A 345 16.07 -3.03 -7.92
CA ARG A 345 15.64 -4.36 -7.45
C ARG A 345 16.44 -5.43 -8.18
N ALA A 346 16.86 -6.45 -7.45
CA ALA A 346 17.58 -7.58 -8.02
C ALA A 346 16.98 -8.88 -7.48
N VAL A 347 16.11 -9.51 -8.26
CA VAL A 347 15.55 -10.83 -7.92
C VAL A 347 16.68 -11.86 -7.93
N GLN A 348 17.03 -12.36 -6.75
CA GLN A 348 18.21 -13.22 -6.53
C GLN A 348 18.02 -14.68 -6.95
N GLY A 349 16.82 -15.08 -7.39
CA GLY A 349 16.48 -16.45 -7.76
C GLY A 349 15.00 -16.76 -7.51
N ALA A 350 14.56 -17.98 -7.84
CA ALA A 350 13.21 -18.45 -7.51
C ALA A 350 13.03 -18.68 -6.01
N ALA A 351 11.85 -19.17 -5.61
CA ALA A 351 11.65 -19.56 -4.21
C ALA A 351 12.51 -20.79 -3.86
N PRO A 352 13.02 -20.87 -2.63
CA PRO A 352 13.99 -21.88 -2.26
C PRO A 352 13.39 -23.28 -2.09
N ALA A 353 14.21 -24.28 -2.44
CA ALA A 353 13.94 -25.64 -2.02
C ALA A 353 14.08 -25.73 -0.50
N LEU A 354 13.31 -26.63 0.13
CA LEU A 354 13.35 -26.77 1.58
C LEU A 354 14.76 -27.13 2.06
N GLY A 355 15.34 -26.31 2.94
CA GLY A 355 16.65 -26.57 3.51
C GLY A 355 17.84 -26.41 2.54
N ASP A 356 17.69 -25.62 1.48
CA ASP A 356 18.77 -25.37 0.51
C ASP A 356 19.93 -24.51 1.04
N ALA A 357 19.79 -23.93 2.23
CA ALA A 357 20.82 -23.17 2.91
C ALA A 357 21.24 -23.78 4.26
N LYS A 358 22.51 -23.54 4.61
CA LYS A 358 23.11 -23.90 5.92
C LYS A 358 23.21 -22.72 6.89
N GLY A 359 22.89 -21.50 6.44
CA GLY A 359 23.03 -20.25 7.19
C GLY A 359 23.37 -19.05 6.29
N PHE A 360 23.72 -17.93 6.90
CA PHE A 360 24.16 -16.73 6.19
C PHE A 360 25.54 -16.92 5.56
N SER A 361 25.81 -16.22 4.46
CA SER A 361 27.08 -16.25 3.74
C SER A 361 28.03 -15.19 4.27
N GLY A 362 29.31 -15.56 4.42
CA GLY A 362 30.36 -14.65 4.86
C GLY A 362 30.26 -14.18 6.32
N PRO A 363 31.08 -13.20 6.73
CA PRO A 363 31.04 -12.61 8.06
C PRO A 363 29.91 -11.56 8.20
N ARG A 364 29.35 -11.41 9.41
CA ARG A 364 28.40 -10.33 9.72
C ARG A 364 29.15 -9.01 9.78
N ARG A 365 28.57 -7.93 9.26
CA ARG A 365 29.06 -6.58 9.54
C ARG A 365 28.88 -6.28 11.03
N ALA A 366 29.89 -5.65 11.65
CA ALA A 366 29.78 -5.22 13.03
C ALA A 366 28.62 -4.20 13.19
N PRO A 367 27.80 -4.32 14.25
CA PRO A 367 26.77 -3.34 14.53
C PRO A 367 27.41 -1.97 14.82
N PRO A 368 26.71 -0.86 14.49
CA PRO A 368 27.16 0.47 14.88
C PRO A 368 27.20 0.61 16.40
N THR A 369 28.13 1.43 16.91
CA THR A 369 28.24 1.70 18.35
C THR A 369 27.01 2.43 18.87
N ALA A 370 26.45 1.94 19.97
CA ALA A 370 25.28 2.52 20.60
C ALA A 370 25.58 3.93 21.16
N THR A 371 24.69 4.87 20.89
CA THR A 371 24.67 6.24 21.42
C THR A 371 23.24 6.60 21.82
N ALA A 372 23.07 7.50 22.78
CA ALA A 372 21.74 7.92 23.21
C ALA A 372 20.96 8.54 22.03
N PRO A 373 19.68 8.17 21.82
CA PRO A 373 18.87 8.78 20.77
C PRO A 373 18.74 10.29 20.99
N ALA A 374 19.13 11.07 19.99
CA ALA A 374 19.06 12.53 20.00
C ALA A 374 17.87 13.06 19.19
N GLY A 375 16.68 12.46 19.38
CA GLY A 375 15.44 12.83 18.70
C GLY A 375 14.75 11.67 17.98
N LEU A 376 13.91 12.00 16.99
CA LEU A 376 13.24 11.04 16.13
C LEU A 376 14.14 10.60 14.96
N PRO A 377 13.91 9.41 14.34
CA PRO A 377 14.85 8.80 13.40
C PRO A 377 15.34 9.73 12.29
N LEU A 378 14.41 10.47 11.67
CA LEU A 378 14.66 11.38 10.56
C LEU A 378 14.92 12.84 11.00
N ALA A 379 15.13 13.09 12.29
CA ALA A 379 15.42 14.43 12.79
C ALA A 379 16.63 15.07 12.09
N GLY A 380 16.46 16.29 11.59
CA GLY A 380 17.49 16.99 10.80
C GLY A 380 17.44 16.70 9.29
N LEU A 381 16.58 15.79 8.83
CA LEU A 381 16.23 15.72 7.40
C LEU A 381 15.15 16.75 7.10
N ARG A 382 15.31 17.45 5.97
CA ARG A 382 14.31 18.37 5.42
C ARG A 382 13.71 17.77 4.16
N VAL A 383 12.39 17.80 4.05
CA VAL A 383 11.64 17.28 2.90
C VAL A 383 10.81 18.42 2.32
N VAL A 384 10.99 18.69 1.04
CA VAL A 384 10.12 19.60 0.29
C VAL A 384 9.05 18.76 -0.40
N GLU A 385 7.81 18.92 0.01
CA GLU A 385 6.66 18.20 -0.54
C GLU A 385 5.90 19.08 -1.53
N LEU A 386 6.04 18.79 -2.83
CA LEU A 386 5.34 19.46 -3.93
C LEU A 386 4.12 18.65 -4.41
N THR A 387 3.47 17.94 -3.49
CA THR A 387 2.40 17.00 -3.81
C THR A 387 1.08 17.49 -3.29
N THR A 388 0.02 17.22 -4.04
CA THR A 388 -1.36 17.39 -3.59
C THR A 388 -2.04 16.04 -3.58
N ALA A 389 -3.00 15.86 -2.69
CA ALA A 389 -3.85 14.70 -2.61
C ALA A 389 -3.24 13.32 -2.32
N TRP A 390 -3.81 12.66 -1.31
CA TRP A 390 -3.60 11.25 -0.95
C TRP A 390 -2.14 10.79 -0.89
N ALA A 391 -1.65 10.11 -1.92
CA ALA A 391 -0.42 9.31 -1.85
C ALA A 391 0.83 10.14 -1.50
N GLY A 392 1.02 11.28 -2.16
CA GLY A 392 2.16 12.17 -1.90
C GLY A 392 2.13 12.76 -0.49
N PRO A 393 1.03 13.43 -0.11
CA PRO A 393 0.88 13.97 1.24
C PRO A 393 0.96 12.91 2.34
N MET A 394 0.44 11.70 2.10
CA MET A 394 0.56 10.59 3.04
C MET A 394 2.02 10.16 3.23
N ALA A 395 2.80 10.06 2.14
CA ALA A 395 4.21 9.74 2.21
C ALA A 395 4.98 10.79 3.03
N GLY A 396 4.75 12.09 2.77
CA GLY A 396 5.38 13.13 3.58
C GLY A 396 4.94 13.11 5.04
N ARG A 397 3.68 12.77 5.34
CA ARG A 397 3.21 12.61 6.72
C ARG A 397 3.96 11.50 7.47
N ILE A 398 4.19 10.37 6.82
CA ILE A 398 4.95 9.26 7.42
C ILE A 398 6.38 9.73 7.74
N LEU A 399 7.03 10.48 6.83
CA LEU A 399 8.35 11.05 7.08
C LEU A 399 8.33 12.06 8.26
N ALA A 400 7.29 12.88 8.35
CA ALA A 400 7.10 13.82 9.46
C ALA A 400 6.89 13.12 10.81
N TRP A 401 6.13 12.02 10.86
CA TRP A 401 5.99 11.20 12.07
C TRP A 401 7.31 10.60 12.54
N LEU A 402 8.22 10.32 11.61
CA LEU A 402 9.59 9.89 11.91
C LEU A 402 10.55 11.06 12.20
N GLY A 403 10.05 12.29 12.24
CA GLY A 403 10.78 13.49 12.68
C GLY A 403 11.45 14.31 11.58
N ALA A 404 11.20 14.02 10.30
CA ALA A 404 11.66 14.89 9.23
C ALA A 404 10.95 16.26 9.29
N GLU A 405 11.66 17.33 8.98
CA GLU A 405 11.06 18.65 8.76
C GLU A 405 10.44 18.66 7.36
N VAL A 406 9.15 18.35 7.29
CA VAL A 406 8.41 18.28 6.03
C VAL A 406 7.72 19.61 5.76
N ILE A 407 8.02 20.21 4.63
CA ILE A 407 7.49 21.50 4.17
C ILE A 407 6.53 21.20 3.02
N HIS A 408 5.23 21.29 3.29
CA HIS A 408 4.19 21.28 2.27
C HIS A 408 4.25 22.60 1.51
N VAL A 409 4.56 22.54 0.21
CA VAL A 409 4.60 23.72 -0.64
C VAL A 409 3.39 23.71 -1.56
N GLU A 410 2.64 24.80 -1.55
CA GLU A 410 1.50 25.00 -2.45
C GLU A 410 1.55 26.39 -3.10
N SER A 411 0.77 26.55 -4.16
CA SER A 411 0.62 27.83 -4.86
C SER A 411 -0.36 28.72 -4.11
N ALA A 412 -0.03 30.01 -3.97
CA ALA A 412 -0.92 31.01 -3.36
C ALA A 412 -2.20 31.23 -4.18
N THR A 413 -2.11 31.06 -5.50
CA THR A 413 -3.22 31.21 -6.44
C THR A 413 -3.98 29.91 -6.69
N ARG A 414 -3.36 28.75 -6.44
CA ARG A 414 -3.95 27.42 -6.57
C ARG A 414 -3.63 26.57 -5.35
N LEU A 415 -4.44 26.76 -4.31
CA LEU A 415 -4.36 25.98 -3.07
C LEU A 415 -4.58 24.48 -3.30
N ASP A 416 -4.09 23.66 -2.37
CA ASP A 416 -4.33 22.22 -2.38
C ASP A 416 -5.85 21.96 -2.47
N SER A 417 -6.22 21.10 -3.42
CA SER A 417 -7.59 20.68 -3.64
C SER A 417 -8.26 20.06 -2.40
N TRP A 418 -7.51 19.53 -1.42
CA TRP A 418 -8.08 19.11 -0.15
C TRP A 418 -8.23 20.24 0.85
N ARG A 419 -7.39 21.28 0.81
CA ARG A 419 -7.56 22.48 1.63
C ARG A 419 -8.87 23.19 1.31
N GLN A 420 -9.23 23.20 0.03
CA GLN A 420 -10.42 23.88 -0.45
C GLN A 420 -11.62 22.98 -0.81
N HIS A 421 -11.39 21.69 -1.08
CA HIS A 421 -12.29 20.64 -1.61
C HIS A 421 -13.64 21.03 -2.27
N ASN A 422 -13.65 22.19 -2.93
CA ASN A 422 -14.80 22.87 -3.51
C ASN A 422 -15.94 23.15 -2.52
N GLN A 423 -16.26 24.44 -2.36
CA GLN A 423 -17.42 24.91 -1.60
C GLN A 423 -18.76 24.27 -2.03
N VAL A 424 -18.84 23.74 -3.25
CA VAL A 424 -20.00 23.03 -3.81
C VAL A 424 -20.13 21.56 -3.33
N PHE A 425 -19.03 20.92 -2.90
CA PHE A 425 -18.98 19.48 -2.61
C PHE A 425 -18.48 19.10 -1.21
N SER A 426 -17.92 20.03 -0.43
CA SER A 426 -17.11 19.66 0.73
C SER A 426 -17.89 19.16 1.95
N ARG A 427 -18.21 17.87 1.95
CA ARG A 427 -18.77 17.10 3.08
C ARG A 427 -17.80 16.90 4.22
N TYR A 428 -16.50 16.93 3.91
CA TYR A 428 -15.41 16.81 4.88
C TYR A 428 -15.05 18.15 5.54
N ARG A 429 -15.84 19.20 5.28
CA ARG A 429 -15.67 20.52 5.89
C ARG A 429 -16.30 20.54 7.28
N PHE A 430 -15.71 21.27 8.21
CA PHE A 430 -16.37 21.56 9.48
C PHE A 430 -17.53 22.57 9.28
N PRO A 431 -18.75 22.33 9.80
CA PRO A 431 -19.84 23.30 9.88
C PRO A 431 -19.43 24.61 10.62
N PRO A 432 -20.18 25.72 10.54
CA PRO A 432 -19.94 26.91 11.38
C PRO A 432 -20.17 26.55 12.86
N ASP A 433 -19.38 27.03 13.83
CA ASP A 433 -19.33 28.42 14.32
C ASP A 433 -17.89 28.91 14.59
N GLY A 434 -17.55 30.12 14.14
CA GLY A 434 -16.26 30.79 14.41
C GLY A 434 -15.07 30.13 13.71
N ALA A 435 -14.52 30.77 12.66
CA ALA A 435 -13.38 30.22 11.91
C ALA A 435 -12.07 30.08 12.73
N GLY A 436 -12.08 30.49 13.99
CA GLY A 436 -10.90 30.57 14.86
C GLY A 436 -9.73 31.24 14.15
N ASP A 437 -8.52 30.81 14.49
CA ASP A 437 -7.28 31.34 13.90
C ASP A 437 -6.88 30.65 12.59
N ARG A 438 -7.63 29.64 12.12
CA ARG A 438 -7.26 28.79 10.95
C ARG A 438 -8.40 28.63 9.94
N PRO A 439 -8.77 29.70 9.21
CA PRO A 439 -9.91 29.66 8.29
C PRO A 439 -9.71 28.72 7.08
N TRP A 440 -8.47 28.33 6.77
CA TRP A 440 -8.09 27.54 5.60
C TRP A 440 -7.93 26.04 5.88
N ASP A 441 -7.68 25.63 7.13
CA ASP A 441 -7.43 24.23 7.54
C ASP A 441 -8.74 23.54 7.96
N ARG A 442 -9.78 23.67 7.14
CA ARG A 442 -11.15 23.30 7.53
C ARG A 442 -11.63 21.99 6.95
N THR A 443 -10.75 21.13 6.46
CA THR A 443 -11.15 19.85 5.90
C THR A 443 -10.43 18.69 6.59
N ALA A 444 -11.18 17.64 6.88
CA ALA A 444 -10.62 16.41 7.44
C ALA A 444 -9.53 15.80 6.55
N LEU A 445 -9.69 15.96 5.23
CA LEU A 445 -8.78 15.42 4.23
C LEU A 445 -7.45 16.18 4.22
N PHE A 446 -7.47 17.50 4.29
CA PHE A 446 -6.24 18.28 4.40
C PHE A 446 -5.55 18.03 5.75
N ASN A 447 -6.30 18.14 6.85
CA ASN A 447 -5.76 18.07 8.20
C ASN A 447 -5.16 16.69 8.50
N SER A 448 -5.84 15.62 8.08
CA SER A 448 -5.32 14.27 8.28
C SER A 448 -4.01 14.02 7.53
N GLN A 449 -3.85 14.52 6.30
CA GLN A 449 -2.68 14.24 5.48
C GLN A 449 -1.52 15.21 5.74
N ASN A 450 -1.77 16.40 6.32
CA ASN A 450 -0.75 17.42 6.55
C ASN A 450 -0.38 17.63 8.03
N ALA A 451 -0.79 16.71 8.91
CA ALA A 451 -0.34 16.68 10.29
C ALA A 451 1.20 16.61 10.39
N ASN A 452 1.77 17.35 11.34
CA ASN A 452 3.22 17.48 11.61
C ASN A 452 4.04 18.09 10.46
N LYS A 453 3.42 18.76 9.49
CA LYS A 453 4.12 19.47 8.41
C LYS A 453 4.10 20.98 8.65
N LEU A 454 5.14 21.63 8.13
CA LEU A 454 5.14 23.08 7.88
C LEU A 454 4.40 23.34 6.57
N SER A 455 3.87 24.56 6.41
CA SER A 455 3.21 25.01 5.18
C SER A 455 3.95 26.22 4.62
N LEU A 456 4.20 26.23 3.32
CA LEU A 456 4.79 27.35 2.59
C LEU A 456 3.98 27.62 1.32
N ALA A 457 3.54 28.86 1.14
CA ALA A 457 3.00 29.31 -0.14
C ALA A 457 4.16 29.83 -1.01
N LEU A 458 4.29 29.32 -2.23
CA LEU A 458 5.36 29.69 -3.16
C LEU A 458 4.90 29.56 -4.61
N GLU A 459 4.96 30.64 -5.39
CA GLU A 459 4.68 30.58 -6.83
C GLU A 459 5.93 30.20 -7.64
N LEU A 460 6.09 28.91 -7.91
CA LEU A 460 7.24 28.38 -8.68
C LEU A 460 7.32 28.86 -10.13
N LYS A 461 6.26 29.52 -10.65
CA LYS A 461 6.23 30.10 -12.00
C LYS A 461 6.72 31.54 -12.04
N ASP A 462 6.74 32.22 -10.89
CA ASP A 462 7.32 33.55 -10.76
C ASP A 462 8.79 33.41 -10.36
N LYS A 463 9.69 34.10 -11.07
CA LYS A 463 11.11 34.13 -10.71
C LYS A 463 11.33 34.75 -9.33
N ALA A 464 10.45 35.64 -8.89
CA ALA A 464 10.52 36.24 -7.57
C ALA A 464 10.00 35.31 -6.46
N GLY A 465 9.23 34.28 -6.83
CA GLY A 465 8.67 33.30 -5.88
C GLY A 465 7.68 33.90 -4.88
N HIS A 466 6.97 34.98 -5.25
CA HIS A 466 5.97 35.62 -4.39
C HIS A 466 4.64 34.86 -4.36
#